data_AF-A0A3B8P549-F1
#
_entry.id   AF-A0A3B8P549-F1
#
_cell.length_a   1.000
_cell.length_b   1.000
_cell.length_c   1.000
_cell.angle_alpha   90.00
_cell.angle_beta   90.00
_cell.angle_gamma   90.00
#
_symmetry.space_group_name_H-M   'P 1'
#
loop_
_entity.id
_entity.type
_entity.pdbx_description
1 polymer ?
#
loop_
_entity_poly.entity_id
_entity_poly.type
_entity_poly.pdbx_seq_one_letter_code
_entity_poly.pdbx_strand_id
1 'polypeptide(L)'
;MSTVVAIVKSIVGQVIAVSPEGIRRVLIEGDRLYAGEQVLTGVGGAVTLQLADGRYLDLGRDSQWSAALPDRGTDMALATAQ
;
A
#
# COMPACT_ATOMS: atom_id res chain seq x y z
N MET A 1 -0.99 -18.14 -0.29
CA MET A 1 -1.93 -17.49 -1.23
C MET A 1 -1.66 -16.00 -1.18
N SER A 2 -1.40 -15.33 -2.31
CA SER A 2 -1.19 -13.88 -2.33
C SER A 2 -2.54 -13.17 -2.36
N THR A 3 -2.93 -12.58 -1.24
CA THR A 3 -4.20 -11.84 -1.13
C THR A 3 -4.03 -10.44 -1.67
N VAL A 4 -4.87 -10.07 -2.64
CA VAL A 4 -4.95 -8.69 -3.14
C VAL A 4 -5.66 -7.83 -2.09
N VAL A 5 -5.02 -6.74 -1.67
CA VAL A 5 -5.57 -5.82 -0.65
C VAL A 5 -5.99 -4.47 -1.23
N ALA A 6 -5.45 -4.11 -2.39
CA ALA A 6 -5.78 -2.87 -3.07
C ALA A 6 -5.52 -2.95 -4.58
N ILE A 7 -6.15 -2.08 -5.35
CA ILE A 7 -6.03 -1.97 -6.80
C ILE A 7 -5.78 -0.52 -7.16
N VAL A 8 -4.83 -0.25 -8.05
CA VAL A 8 -4.56 1.11 -8.53
C VAL A 8 -5.70 1.57 -9.44
N LYS A 9 -6.29 2.72 -9.11
CA LYS A 9 -7.37 3.35 -9.88
C LYS A 9 -6.91 4.55 -10.70
N SER A 10 -5.93 5.26 -10.21
CA SER A 10 -5.30 6.36 -10.94
C SER A 10 -3.88 6.53 -10.44
N ILE A 11 -2.99 6.94 -11.32
CA ILE A 11 -1.58 7.15 -11.00
C ILE A 11 -1.06 8.36 -11.77
N VAL A 12 -0.28 9.18 -11.08
CA VAL A 12 0.42 10.33 -11.65
C VAL A 12 1.88 10.23 -11.22
N GLY A 13 2.80 10.44 -12.16
CA GLY A 13 4.23 10.35 -11.88
C GLY A 13 4.69 8.92 -11.60
N GLN A 14 5.77 8.78 -10.84
CA GLN A 14 6.37 7.48 -10.53
C GLN A 14 5.90 6.97 -9.18
N VAL A 15 5.36 5.76 -9.15
CA VAL A 15 4.98 5.07 -7.91
C VAL A 15 5.49 3.64 -7.99
N ILE A 16 6.01 3.14 -6.88
CA ILE A 16 6.56 1.79 -6.78
C ILE A 16 5.92 1.02 -5.64
N ALA A 17 5.71 -0.27 -5.83
CA ALA A 17 5.45 -1.22 -4.76
C ALA A 17 6.75 -1.95 -4.42
N VAL A 18 7.00 -2.15 -3.13
CA VAL A 18 8.12 -2.91 -2.58
C VAL A 18 7.55 -4.10 -1.83
N SER A 19 7.79 -5.29 -2.35
CA SER A 19 7.38 -6.53 -1.71
C SER A 19 8.22 -6.78 -0.45
N PRO A 20 7.75 -7.59 0.52
CA PRO A 20 8.52 -7.90 1.73
C PRO A 20 9.84 -8.61 1.44
N GLU A 21 9.98 -9.20 0.26
CA GLU A 21 11.23 -9.80 -0.25
C GLU A 21 12.22 -8.75 -0.82
N GLY A 22 11.88 -7.45 -0.74
CA GLY A 22 12.69 -6.35 -1.26
C GLY A 22 12.54 -6.09 -2.76
N ILE A 23 11.66 -6.82 -3.44
CA ILE A 23 11.39 -6.65 -4.87
C ILE A 23 10.67 -5.34 -5.11
N ARG A 24 11.18 -4.51 -6.03
CA ARG A 24 10.60 -3.22 -6.38
C ARG A 24 9.91 -3.30 -7.74
N ARG A 25 8.64 -2.92 -7.80
CA ARG A 25 7.82 -2.93 -9.01
C ARG A 25 7.24 -1.55 -9.25
N VAL A 26 7.30 -1.06 -10.48
CA VAL A 26 6.60 0.18 -10.86
C VAL A 26 5.12 -0.12 -10.98
N LEU A 27 4.29 0.66 -10.29
CA LEU A 27 2.85 0.54 -10.36
C LEU A 27 2.32 1.28 -11.59
N ILE A 28 1.23 0.76 -12.12
CA ILE A 28 0.44 1.38 -13.19
C ILE A 28 -1.05 1.28 -12.85
N GLU A 29 -1.88 2.00 -13.58
CA GLU A 29 -3.33 1.91 -13.42
C GLU A 29 -3.83 0.47 -13.66
N GLY A 30 -4.73 0.00 -12.79
CA GLY A 30 -5.26 -1.37 -12.80
C GLY A 30 -4.37 -2.41 -12.11
N ASP A 31 -3.16 -2.04 -11.68
CA ASP A 31 -2.26 -2.98 -11.03
C ASP A 31 -2.75 -3.34 -9.62
N ARG A 32 -2.43 -4.56 -9.18
CA ARG A 32 -2.91 -5.11 -7.91
C ARG A 32 -1.80 -5.11 -6.88
N LEU A 33 -2.14 -4.66 -5.69
CA LEU A 33 -1.28 -4.66 -4.53
C LEU A 33 -1.61 -5.85 -3.64
N TYR A 34 -0.56 -6.53 -3.20
CA TYR A 34 -0.65 -7.71 -2.37
C TYR A 34 -0.38 -7.37 -0.91
N ALA A 35 -0.94 -8.20 -0.03
CA ALA A 35 -0.73 -8.10 1.41
C ALA A 35 0.78 -8.09 1.76
N GLY A 36 1.20 -7.13 2.59
CA GLY A 36 2.60 -6.97 2.99
C GLY A 36 3.47 -6.13 2.04
N GLU A 37 2.96 -5.74 0.87
CA GLU A 37 3.68 -4.80 -0.01
C GLU A 37 3.64 -3.36 0.53
N GLN A 38 4.67 -2.58 0.21
CA GLN A 38 4.74 -1.16 0.53
C GLN A 38 4.70 -0.31 -0.73
N VAL A 39 3.73 0.59 -0.82
CA VAL A 39 3.64 1.58 -1.88
C VAL A 39 4.44 2.82 -1.48
N LEU A 40 5.29 3.28 -2.38
CA LEU A 40 6.08 4.49 -2.26
C LEU A 40 5.81 5.37 -3.49
N THR A 41 5.30 6.57 -3.26
CA THR A 41 5.17 7.58 -4.32
C THR A 41 6.49 8.34 -4.45
N GLY A 42 7.04 8.45 -5.65
CA GLY A 42 8.25 9.21 -5.92
C GLY A 42 8.00 10.72 -6.02
N VAL A 43 9.00 11.45 -6.52
CA VAL A 43 8.92 12.91 -6.71
C VAL A 43 7.85 13.23 -7.76
N GLY A 44 6.81 13.95 -7.34
CA GLY A 44 5.63 14.23 -8.17
C GLY A 44 4.68 13.04 -8.33
N GLY A 45 4.89 11.96 -7.57
CA GLY A 45 4.03 10.79 -7.55
C GLY A 45 2.74 11.08 -6.79
N ALA A 46 1.62 10.61 -7.33
CA ALA A 46 0.37 10.47 -6.60
C ALA A 46 -0.36 9.23 -7.10
N VAL A 47 -1.08 8.55 -6.23
CA VAL A 47 -1.84 7.35 -6.62
C VAL A 47 -3.14 7.25 -5.83
N THR A 48 -4.21 6.91 -6.54
CA THR A 48 -5.48 6.53 -5.94
C THR A 48 -5.57 5.02 -5.93
N LEU A 49 -5.71 4.44 -4.75
CA LEU A 49 -5.86 3.01 -4.53
C LEU A 49 -7.29 2.71 -4.10
N GLN A 50 -7.94 1.72 -4.71
CA GLN A 50 -9.16 1.13 -4.18
C GLN A 50 -8.78 -0.06 -3.32
N LEU A 51 -9.07 0.02 -2.02
CA LEU A 51 -8.90 -1.09 -1.09
C LEU A 51 -9.87 -2.22 -1.43
N ALA A 52 -9.56 -3.45 -1.00
CA ALA A 52 -10.42 -4.61 -1.18
C ALA A 52 -11.81 -4.45 -0.54
N ASP A 53 -11.92 -3.57 0.46
CA ASP A 53 -13.15 -3.16 1.14
C ASP A 53 -14.01 -2.18 0.30
N GLY A 54 -13.54 -1.76 -0.87
CA GLY A 54 -14.22 -0.82 -1.78
C GLY A 54 -13.93 0.65 -1.51
N ARG A 55 -13.32 0.99 -0.36
CA ARG A 55 -12.88 2.35 -0.04
C ARG A 55 -11.72 2.81 -0.92
N TYR A 56 -11.62 4.12 -1.13
CA TYR A 56 -10.51 4.74 -1.85
C TYR A 56 -9.50 5.35 -0.87
N LEU A 57 -8.23 5.23 -1.22
CA LEU A 57 -7.09 5.80 -0.50
C LEU A 57 -6.23 6.56 -1.50
N ASP A 58 -6.14 7.87 -1.32
CA ASP A 58 -5.28 8.73 -2.11
C ASP A 58 -3.95 8.95 -1.39
N LEU A 59 -2.85 8.67 -2.10
CA LEU A 59 -1.49 8.90 -1.65
C LEU A 59 -0.93 10.05 -2.48
N GLY A 60 -0.51 11.10 -1.79
CA GLY A 60 0.14 12.26 -2.40
C GLY A 60 1.63 12.01 -2.66
N ARG A 61 2.37 13.08 -2.89
CA ARG A 61 3.81 13.05 -3.08
C ARG A 61 4.55 12.63 -1.81
N ASP A 62 5.66 11.90 -1.97
CA ASP A 62 6.55 11.49 -0.88
C ASP A 62 5.80 10.75 0.24
N SER A 63 4.67 10.14 -0.10
CA SER A 63 3.85 9.33 0.78
C SER A 63 4.25 7.87 0.68
N GLN A 64 4.11 7.18 1.81
CA GLN A 64 4.23 5.74 1.88
C GLN A 64 2.97 5.12 2.45
N TRP A 65 2.62 3.95 1.95
CA TRP A 65 1.54 3.15 2.48
C TRP A 65 1.93 1.68 2.50
N SER A 66 1.61 0.99 3.59
CA SER A 66 1.88 -0.43 3.71
C SER A 66 0.56 -1.20 3.64
N ALA A 67 0.48 -2.15 2.72
CA ALA A 67 -0.57 -3.13 2.65
C ALA A 67 -0.59 -3.95 3.94
N ALA A 68 -1.64 -3.79 4.75
CA ALA A 68 -1.81 -4.61 5.93
C ALA A 68 -1.87 -6.09 5.53
N LEU A 69 -1.11 -6.92 6.24
CA LEU A 69 -1.30 -8.36 6.18
C LEU A 69 -2.65 -8.67 6.83
N PRO A 70 -3.53 -9.49 6.22
CA PRO A 70 -4.86 -9.77 6.76
C PRO A 70 -4.87 -10.39 8.18
N ASP A 71 -3.73 -10.74 8.77
CA ASP A 71 -3.63 -11.28 10.12
C ASP A 71 -2.41 -10.75 10.89
N ARG A 72 -2.26 -9.42 11.03
CA ARG A 72 -1.56 -8.90 12.21
C ARG A 72 -2.53 -8.20 13.11
N GLY A 73 -2.96 -8.96 14.10
CA GLY A 73 -3.81 -8.54 15.18
C GLY A 73 -3.39 -7.20 15.76
N THR A 74 -4.43 -6.53 16.24
CA THR A 74 -4.50 -5.38 17.11
C THR A 74 -3.73 -5.57 18.43
N ASP A 75 -2.51 -6.12 18.42
CA ASP A 75 -1.70 -6.35 19.62
C ASP A 75 -0.62 -5.26 19.79
N MET A 76 -1.08 -4.01 19.85
CA MET A 76 -0.35 -2.90 20.48
C MET A 76 -1.32 -2.06 21.32
N ALA A 77 -2.11 -2.73 22.16
CA ALA A 77 -2.92 -2.09 23.20
C ALA A 77 -2.30 -2.21 24.62
N LEU A 78 -1.07 -2.71 24.76
CA LEU A 78 -0.37 -2.77 26.05
C LEU A 78 0.99 -2.07 25.97
N ALA A 79 0.96 -0.79 25.60
CA ALA A 79 1.96 0.15 26.10
C ALA A 79 1.25 1.10 27.08
N THR A 80 1.80 1.20 28.29
CA THR A 80 1.51 2.15 29.37
C THR A 80 0.55 1.71 30.49
N ALA A 81 1.15 1.26 31.61
CA ALA A 81 0.86 1.60 33.01
C ALA A 81 1.63 0.56 33.87
N GLN A 82 2.91 0.82 34.15
CA GLN A 82 3.44 1.40 35.39
C GLN A 82 3.67 0.35 36.47
#